data_AF-A0A7Y7Y6E2-F1
#
_entry.id   AF-A0A7Y7Y6E2-F1
#
_cell.length_a   1.000
_cell.length_b   1.000
_cell.length_c   1.000
_cell.angle_alpha   90.00
_cell.angle_beta   90.00
_cell.angle_gamma   90.00
#
_symmetry.space_group_name_H-M   'P 1'
#
loop_
_entity.id
_entity.type
_entity.pdbx_description
1 polymer ?
#
loop_
_entity_poly.entity_id
_entity_poly.type
_entity_poly.pdbx_seq_one_letter_code
_entity_poly.pdbx_strand_id
1 'polypeptide(L)'
;MMDSKLEKQDSYMDRNGRWLKPLLATILFIVAADLAQKFGCKSCIKVGIPWTYFAGTIGFFVTGIYAAFTNTFSARIVRIAGQAAALGMFVLLVLDLIKA
;
A
#
# COMPACT_ATOMS: atom_id res chain seq x y z
N MET A 1 2.01 -40.40 23.76
CA MET A 1 0.97 -39.40 23.44
C MET A 1 1.73 -38.18 22.96
N MET A 2 1.97 -38.12 21.65
CA MET A 2 2.78 -37.10 21.01
C MET A 2 1.94 -35.82 20.96
N ASP A 3 2.35 -34.79 21.70
CA ASP A 3 1.77 -33.46 21.61
C ASP A 3 1.97 -32.96 20.16
N SER A 4 0.95 -33.18 19.32
CA SER A 4 0.82 -32.53 18.02
C SER A 4 0.44 -31.08 18.26
N LYS A 5 1.32 -30.31 18.91
CA LYS A 5 1.41 -28.90 18.63
C LYS A 5 1.88 -28.84 17.18
N LEU A 6 0.92 -28.85 16.26
CA LEU A 6 1.09 -28.26 14.94
C LEU A 6 1.55 -26.84 15.22
N GLU A 7 2.86 -26.67 15.37
CA GLU A 7 3.53 -25.40 15.32
C GLU A 7 3.03 -24.80 14.01
N LYS A 8 2.12 -23.82 14.12
CA LYS A 8 1.42 -23.24 12.98
C LYS A 8 2.51 -22.68 12.09
N GLN A 9 2.90 -23.45 11.09
CA GLN A 9 4.02 -23.12 10.24
C GLN A 9 3.60 -21.87 9.48
N ASP A 10 4.05 -20.71 9.94
CA ASP A 10 3.65 -19.40 9.40
C ASP A 10 3.86 -19.43 7.89
N SER A 11 2.77 -19.56 7.14
CA SER A 11 2.82 -19.70 5.71
C SER A 11 3.41 -18.44 5.10
N TYR A 12 4.05 -18.56 3.94
CA TYR A 12 4.57 -17.41 3.19
C TYR A 12 3.47 -16.34 2.99
N MET A 13 2.23 -16.78 2.77
CA MET A 13 1.07 -15.90 2.63
C MET A 13 0.61 -15.29 3.95
N ASP A 14 0.74 -15.99 5.08
CA ASP A 14 0.42 -15.43 6.39
C ASP A 14 1.38 -14.31 6.78
N ARG A 15 2.67 -14.48 6.46
CA ARG A 15 3.70 -13.44 6.67
C ARG A 15 3.45 -12.22 5.79
N ASN A 16 3.12 -12.44 4.51
CA ASN A 16 2.85 -11.34 3.58
C ASN A 16 1.50 -10.68 3.76
N GLY A 17 0.51 -11.39 4.31
CA GLY A 17 -0.84 -10.88 4.51
C GLY A 17 -0.87 -9.59 5.33
N ARG A 18 0.10 -9.37 6.22
CA ARG A 18 0.22 -8.17 7.06
C ARG A 18 0.41 -6.89 6.25
N TRP A 19 1.18 -6.93 5.16
CA TRP A 19 1.40 -5.78 4.27
C TRP A 19 0.54 -5.83 3.01
N LEU A 20 0.17 -7.03 2.54
CA LEU A 20 -0.63 -7.18 1.32
C LEU A 20 -2.08 -6.69 1.50
N LYS A 21 -2.69 -6.97 2.67
CA LYS A 21 -4.05 -6.51 2.98
C LYS A 21 -4.20 -4.98 2.94
N PRO A 22 -3.37 -4.19 3.66
CA PRO A 22 -3.46 -2.74 3.57
C PRO A 22 -3.14 -2.23 2.16
N LEU A 23 -2.21 -2.85 1.43
CA LEU A 23 -1.93 -2.48 0.04
C LEU A 23 -3.16 -2.62 -0.85
N LEU A 24 -3.83 -3.77 -0.80
CA LEU A 24 -5.04 -4.02 -1.59
C LEU A 24 -6.18 -3.07 -1.19
N ALA A 25 -6.37 -2.82 0.09
CA ALA A 25 -7.36 -1.85 0.57
C ALA A 25 -7.04 -0.45 0.02
N THR A 26 -5.78 -0.03 0.04
CA THR A 26 -5.33 1.26 -0.49
C THR A 26 -5.64 1.40 -1.97
N ILE A 27 -5.29 0.38 -2.77
CA ILE A 27 -5.58 0.36 -4.20
C ILE A 27 -7.08 0.49 -4.42
N LEU A 28 -7.88 -0.33 -3.72
CA LEU A 28 -9.34 -0.28 -3.81
C LEU A 28 -9.89 1.10 -3.47
N PHE A 29 -9.43 1.75 -2.39
CA PHE A 29 -9.88 3.10 -2.06
C PHE A 29 -9.53 4.13 -3.13
N ILE A 30 -8.33 4.04 -3.73
CA ILE A 30 -7.90 4.95 -4.78
C ILE A 30 -8.76 4.78 -6.03
N VAL A 31 -9.03 3.53 -6.44
CA VAL A 31 -9.76 3.24 -7.68
C VAL A 31 -11.27 3.13 -7.51
N ALA A 32 -11.80 3.05 -6.29
CA ALA A 32 -13.21 2.81 -6.02
C ALA A 32 -14.12 3.84 -6.68
N ALA A 33 -13.74 5.13 -6.64
CA ALA A 33 -14.50 6.20 -7.27
C ALA A 33 -14.53 6.06 -8.80
N ASP A 34 -13.41 5.68 -9.43
CA ASP A 34 -13.32 5.46 -10.87
C ASP A 34 -14.08 4.20 -11.31
N LEU A 35 -13.94 3.09 -10.56
CA LEU A 35 -14.71 1.87 -10.78
C LEU A 35 -16.22 2.16 -10.70
N ALA A 36 -16.67 2.84 -9.63
CA ALA A 36 -18.07 3.14 -9.43
C ALA A 36 -18.66 3.96 -10.58
N GLN A 37 -17.90 4.93 -11.12
CA GLN A 37 -18.30 5.70 -12.29
C GLN A 37 -18.43 4.84 -13.55
N LYS A 38 -17.49 3.91 -13.79
CA LYS A 38 -17.54 2.98 -14.94
C LYS A 38 -18.73 2.03 -14.88
N PHE A 39 -19.21 1.68 -13.69
CA PHE A 39 -20.43 0.89 -13.49
C PHE A 39 -21.72 1.74 -13.46
N GLY A 40 -21.67 3.00 -13.88
CA GLY A 40 -22.85 3.87 -14.01
C GLY A 40 -23.25 4.62 -12.74
N CYS A 41 -22.47 4.48 -11.66
CA CYS A 41 -22.74 5.08 -10.36
C CYS A 41 -22.12 6.50 -10.27
N LYS A 42 -22.69 7.46 -11.01
CA LYS A 42 -22.13 8.84 -11.15
C LYS A 42 -22.07 9.65 -9.85
N SER A 43 -22.81 9.26 -8.81
CA SER A 43 -22.95 10.04 -7.56
C SER A 43 -22.63 9.26 -6.28
N CYS A 44 -22.20 8.00 -6.40
CA CYS A 44 -22.16 7.07 -5.27
C CYS A 44 -20.92 7.25 -4.39
N ILE A 45 -19.81 7.70 -4.98
CA ILE A 45 -18.55 7.92 -4.27
C ILE A 45 -18.00 9.28 -4.71
N LYS A 46 -18.36 10.33 -3.98
CA LYS A 46 -17.79 11.68 -4.13
C LYS A 46 -16.59 11.83 -3.21
N VAL A 47 -15.53 11.09 -3.48
CA VAL A 47 -14.24 11.32 -2.81
C VAL A 47 -13.50 12.35 -3.65
N GLY A 48 -13.31 13.54 -3.09
CA GLY A 48 -12.54 14.58 -3.75
C GLY A 48 -11.11 14.11 -3.99
N ILE A 49 -10.50 14.58 -5.09
CA ILE A 49 -9.10 14.31 -5.46
C ILE A 49 -8.12 14.43 -4.26
N PRO A 50 -8.23 15.45 -3.37
CA PRO A 50 -7.34 15.55 -2.20
C PRO A 50 -7.45 14.38 -1.22
N TRP A 51 -8.67 13.86 -1.01
CA TRP A 51 -8.92 12.75 -0.09
C TRP A 51 -8.39 11.42 -0.64
N THR A 52 -8.45 11.23 -1.96
CA THR A 52 -7.88 10.06 -2.62
C THR A 52 -6.36 10.01 -2.45
N TYR A 53 -5.68 11.15 -2.63
CA TYR A 53 -4.24 11.24 -2.38
C TYR A 53 -3.91 11.02 -0.92
N PHE A 54 -4.64 11.63 0.00
CA PHE A 54 -4.42 11.46 1.44
C PHE A 54 -4.58 10.00 1.88
N ALA A 55 -5.67 9.35 1.47
CA ALA A 55 -5.91 7.92 1.75
C ALA A 55 -4.84 7.03 1.12
N GLY A 56 -4.43 7.33 -0.11
CA GLY A 56 -3.35 6.63 -0.80
C GLY A 56 -2.02 6.73 -0.06
N THR A 57 -1.67 7.92 0.42
CA THR A 57 -0.45 8.18 1.21
C THR A 57 -0.46 7.40 2.53
N ILE A 58 -1.56 7.45 3.29
CA ILE A 58 -1.69 6.69 4.53
C ILE A 58 -1.53 5.20 4.26
N GLY A 59 -2.27 4.69 3.27
CA GLY A 59 -2.26 3.28 2.92
C GLY A 59 -0.89 2.77 2.46
N PHE A 60 -0.15 3.60 1.73
CA PHE A 60 1.23 3.33 1.35
C PHE A 60 2.17 3.26 2.56
N PHE A 61 2.07 4.20 3.52
CA PHE A 61 2.88 4.15 4.75
C PHE A 61 2.57 2.93 5.59
N VAL A 62 1.29 2.62 5.79
CA VAL A 62 0.86 1.42 6.54
C VAL A 62 1.42 0.15 5.88
N THR A 63 1.31 0.04 4.55
CA THR A 63 1.90 -1.06 3.78
C THR A 63 3.42 -1.13 3.97
N GLY A 64 4.11 0.00 3.86
CA GLY A 64 5.56 0.09 3.99
C GLY A 64 6.06 -0.33 5.38
N ILE A 65 5.36 0.08 6.44
CA ILE A 65 5.67 -0.30 7.83
C ILE A 65 5.58 -1.81 7.98
N TYR A 66 4.47 -2.44 7.59
CA TYR A 66 4.32 -3.89 7.70
C TYR A 66 5.31 -4.64 6.80
N ALA A 67 5.59 -4.11 5.60
CA ALA A 67 6.58 -4.69 4.71
C ALA A 67 7.99 -4.61 5.33
N ALA A 68 8.33 -3.54 6.06
CA ALA A 68 9.63 -3.36 6.73
C ALA A 68 9.93 -4.43 7.79
N PHE A 69 8.90 -4.95 8.45
CA PHE A 69 9.03 -6.01 9.46
C PHE A 69 8.85 -7.43 8.89
N THR A 70 8.57 -7.58 7.58
CA THR A 70 8.32 -8.88 6.96
C THR A 70 9.53 -9.38 6.17
N ASN A 71 10.16 -10.49 6.59
CA ASN A 71 11.35 -11.02 5.92
C ASN A 71 10.98 -11.99 4.78
N THR A 72 10.53 -11.43 3.65
CA THR A 72 10.21 -12.17 2.42
C THR A 72 10.73 -11.41 1.19
N PHE A 73 10.94 -12.13 0.09
CA PHE A 73 11.39 -11.53 -1.17
C PHE A 73 10.39 -10.48 -1.70
N SER A 74 9.09 -10.77 -1.62
CA SER A 74 8.04 -9.82 -2.02
C SER A 74 8.01 -8.57 -1.15
N ALA A 75 8.16 -8.70 0.18
CA ALA A 75 8.26 -7.53 1.05
C ALA A 75 9.51 -6.69 0.74
N ARG A 76 10.62 -7.31 0.36
CA ARG A 76 11.84 -6.61 -0.08
C ARG A 76 11.60 -5.79 -1.35
N ILE A 77 10.86 -6.33 -2.32
CA ILE A 77 10.46 -5.59 -3.53
C ILE A 77 9.63 -4.36 -3.14
N VAL A 78 8.64 -4.52 -2.26
CA VAL A 78 7.80 -3.39 -1.80
C VAL A 78 8.62 -2.31 -1.14
N ARG A 79 9.60 -2.66 -0.30
CA ARG A 79 10.50 -1.68 0.32
C ARG A 79 11.34 -0.93 -0.72
N ILE A 80 11.93 -1.63 -1.69
CA ILE A 80 12.74 -1.01 -2.74
C ILE A 80 11.88 -0.07 -3.59
N ALA A 81 10.70 -0.52 -4.01
CA ALA A 81 9.75 0.31 -4.75
C ALA A 81 9.37 1.55 -3.94
N GLY A 82 9.14 1.40 -2.64
CA GLY A 82 8.80 2.53 -1.79
C GLY A 82 9.94 3.52 -1.58
N GLN A 83 11.18 3.05 -1.46
CA GLN A 83 12.37 3.89 -1.40
C GLN A 83 12.60 4.64 -2.71
N ALA A 84 12.43 3.98 -3.85
CA ALA A 84 12.54 4.61 -5.17
C ALA A 84 11.48 5.72 -5.35
N ALA A 85 10.25 5.47 -4.92
CA ALA A 85 9.19 6.47 -4.94
C ALA A 85 9.49 7.68 -4.05
N ALA A 86 10.00 7.45 -2.83
CA ALA A 86 10.40 8.51 -1.91
C ALA A 86 11.56 9.35 -2.47
N LEU A 87 12.56 8.70 -3.06
CA LEU A 87 13.68 9.38 -3.73
C LEU A 87 13.18 10.24 -4.90
N GLY A 88 12.29 9.70 -5.73
CA GLY A 88 11.70 10.45 -6.84
C GLY A 88 10.96 11.68 -6.36
N MET A 89 10.14 11.56 -5.31
CA MET A 89 9.43 12.69 -4.71
C MET A 89 10.40 13.74 -4.13
N PHE A 90 11.48 13.30 -3.47
CA PHE A 90 12.51 14.20 -2.98
C PHE A 90 13.19 14.99 -4.10
N VAL A 91 13.57 14.33 -5.19
CA VAL A 91 14.15 15.00 -6.36
C VAL A 91 13.19 16.03 -6.95
N LEU A 92 11.90 15.69 -7.09
CA LEU A 92 10.89 16.64 -7.58
C LEU A 92 10.76 17.86 -6.66
N LEU A 93 10.70 17.66 -5.35
CA LEU A 93 10.64 18.75 -4.36
C LEU A 93 11.86 19.67 -4.44
N VAL A 94 13.07 19.11 -4.57
CA VAL A 94 14.29 19.90 -4.73
C VAL A 94 14.26 20.72 -6.03
N LEU A 95 13.82 20.12 -7.14
CA LEU A 95 13.69 20.82 -8.41
C LEU A 95 12.66 21.95 -8.35
N ASP A 96 11.53 21.75 -7.66
CA ASP A 96 10.51 22.79 -7.47
C ASP A 96 11.03 23.92 -6.60
N LEU A 97 11.80 23.61 -5.55
CA LEU A 97 12.41 24.61 -4.65
C LEU A 97 13.50 25.44 -5.35
N ILE A 98 14.22 24.85 -6.31
CA ILE A 98 15.23 25.57 -7.11
C ILE A 98 14.57 26.47 -8.17
N LYS A 99 13.37 26.11 -8.66
CA LYS A 99 12.63 26.89 -9.66
C LYS A 99 11.79 28.04 -9.07
N ALA A 100 11.54 28.01 -7.75
CA ALA A 100 10.82 29.03 -7.00
C ALA A 100 11.73 30.19 -6.59
#